data_AF-A0A2M8PQL6-F1
#
_entry.id   AF-A0A2M8PQL6-F1
#
_cell.length_a   1.000
_cell.length_b   1.000
_cell.length_c   1.000
_cell.angle_alpha   90.00
_cell.angle_beta   90.00
_cell.angle_gamma   90.00
#
_symmetry.space_group_name_H-M   'P 1'
#
loop_
_entity.id
_entity.type
_entity.pdbx_description
1 polymer ?
#
loop_
_entity_poly.entity_id
_entity_poly.type
_entity_poly.pdbx_seq_one_letter_code
_entity_poly.pdbx_strand_id
1 'polypeptide(L)'
;MFPNLRGLEMRHPTIEDIPQIVAFANQCAQMDMGIEQVNTVEQLSAFWQDEQLHPERDILLVVDAHGNMVATLAALIAPPYTYVYQELNIHPIYRGRGLEEFLLERAENHAKLALEYADASTTVMMIHGVHSQRRWLRDLLEKHAYTIVQTITRLALRLDEMRPLPAFPPTIEFRPYTDQDAGALSTTLREINQDIGAANPPSFEALM
;
A
#
# COMPACT_ATOMS: atom_id res chain seq x y z
N MET A 1 0.17 1.99 27.43
CA MET A 1 1.53 1.55 27.85
C MET A 1 1.65 0.07 27.57
N PHE A 2 2.39 -0.33 26.54
CA PHE A 2 2.45 -1.71 26.04
C PHE A 2 3.59 -2.49 26.74
N PRO A 3 3.28 -3.39 27.69
CA PRO A 3 4.28 -3.91 28.63
C PRO A 3 5.24 -4.96 28.04
N ASN A 4 5.02 -5.42 26.80
CA ASN A 4 5.73 -6.58 26.22
C ASN A 4 6.69 -6.27 25.06
N LEU A 5 7.00 -4.99 24.80
CA LEU A 5 7.89 -4.57 23.70
C LEU A 5 9.37 -4.47 24.11
N ARG A 6 9.77 -5.11 25.22
CA ARG A 6 11.15 -5.05 25.71
C ARG A 6 12.09 -5.75 24.74
N GLY A 7 13.22 -5.12 24.43
CA GLY A 7 14.24 -5.66 23.51
C GLY A 7 13.92 -5.44 22.03
N LEU A 8 12.87 -4.66 21.72
CA LEU A 8 12.63 -4.13 20.38
C LEU A 8 13.15 -2.70 20.29
N GLU A 9 13.84 -2.41 19.20
CA GLU A 9 14.25 -1.06 18.82
C GLU A 9 13.35 -0.57 17.68
N MET A 10 12.99 0.70 17.72
CA MET A 10 12.21 1.36 16.68
C MET A 10 13.03 2.50 16.09
N ARG A 11 13.15 2.51 14.77
CA ARG A 11 13.92 3.55 14.06
C ARG A 11 13.31 3.81 12.69
N HIS A 12 13.62 4.98 12.16
CA HIS A 12 13.33 5.29 10.77
C HIS A 12 14.36 4.61 9.84
N PRO A 13 13.96 4.23 8.62
CA PRO A 13 14.85 3.58 7.67
C PRO A 13 15.85 4.57 7.05
N THR A 14 16.94 4.04 6.51
CA THR A 14 17.80 4.70 5.51
C THR A 14 17.69 3.98 4.17
N ILE A 15 18.26 4.56 3.10
CA ILE A 15 18.22 3.95 1.76
C ILE A 15 18.87 2.56 1.72
N GLU A 16 19.82 2.29 2.60
CA GLU A 16 20.48 1.00 2.74
C GLU A 16 19.55 -0.10 3.30
N ASP A 17 18.41 0.27 3.90
CA ASP A 17 17.44 -0.67 4.44
C ASP A 17 16.49 -1.25 3.37
N ILE A 18 16.40 -0.68 2.14
CA ILE A 18 15.48 -1.17 1.08
C ILE A 18 15.54 -2.68 0.93
N PRO A 19 16.73 -3.30 0.75
CA PRO A 19 16.79 -4.73 0.48
C PRO A 19 16.24 -5.56 1.64
N GLN A 20 16.45 -5.10 2.88
CA GLN A 20 15.95 -5.78 4.07
C GLN A 20 14.43 -5.62 4.22
N ILE A 21 13.90 -4.44 3.93
CA ILE A 21 12.45 -4.17 3.96
C ILE A 21 11.72 -5.02 2.92
N VAL A 22 12.24 -5.08 1.69
CA VAL A 22 11.66 -5.91 0.62
C VAL A 22 11.70 -7.38 0.99
N ALA A 23 12.85 -7.88 1.46
CA ALA A 23 12.98 -9.27 1.90
C ALA A 23 11.99 -9.60 3.03
N PHE A 24 11.84 -8.70 4.00
CA PHE A 24 10.92 -8.85 5.12
C PHE A 24 9.44 -8.83 4.68
N ALA A 25 9.06 -7.90 3.81
CA ALA A 25 7.70 -7.80 3.28
C ALA A 25 7.33 -9.06 2.47
N ASN A 26 8.22 -9.55 1.62
CA ASN A 26 8.03 -10.79 0.86
C ASN A 26 7.96 -12.02 1.78
N GLN A 27 8.78 -12.07 2.84
CA GLN A 27 8.68 -13.12 3.85
C GLN A 27 7.31 -13.11 4.55
N CYS A 28 6.82 -11.94 4.95
CA CYS A 28 5.49 -11.80 5.54
C CYS A 28 4.39 -12.20 4.55
N ALA A 29 4.51 -11.81 3.28
CA ALA A 29 3.57 -12.18 2.23
C ALA A 29 3.50 -13.69 2.00
N GLN A 30 4.66 -14.35 1.95
CA GLN A 30 4.72 -15.80 1.81
C GLN A 30 4.06 -16.51 2.99
N MET A 31 4.31 -16.04 4.22
CA MET A 31 3.73 -16.62 5.43
C MET A 31 2.22 -16.37 5.57
N ASP A 32 1.73 -15.20 5.16
CA ASP A 32 0.33 -14.81 5.34
C ASP A 32 -0.58 -15.25 4.19
N MET A 33 -0.04 -15.29 2.97
CA MET A 33 -0.81 -15.41 1.73
C MET A 33 -0.28 -16.50 0.80
N GLY A 34 0.89 -17.06 1.06
CA GLY A 34 1.57 -17.97 0.12
C GLY A 34 1.98 -17.30 -1.18
N ILE A 35 2.18 -15.98 -1.16
CA ILE A 35 2.64 -15.19 -2.30
C ILE A 35 4.15 -14.97 -2.15
N GLU A 36 4.92 -15.44 -3.14
CA GLU A 36 6.39 -15.39 -3.08
C GLU A 36 6.95 -13.97 -3.14
N GLN A 37 6.30 -13.11 -3.92
CA GLN A 37 6.77 -11.76 -4.16
C GLN A 37 5.60 -10.79 -4.24
N VAL A 38 5.65 -9.80 -3.36
CA VAL A 38 4.79 -8.62 -3.43
C VAL A 38 5.58 -7.40 -3.91
N ASN A 39 6.88 -7.31 -3.62
CA ASN A 39 7.74 -6.18 -4.02
C ASN A 39 9.12 -6.64 -4.51
N THR A 40 9.73 -5.81 -5.36
CA THR A 40 11.16 -5.88 -5.70
C THR A 40 11.94 -4.71 -5.08
N VAL A 41 13.27 -4.84 -5.04
CA VAL A 41 14.16 -3.76 -4.58
C VAL A 41 14.08 -2.58 -5.52
N GLU A 42 13.98 -2.80 -6.82
CA GLU A 42 13.89 -1.77 -7.85
C GLU A 42 12.60 -0.95 -7.68
N GLN A 43 11.47 -1.64 -7.45
CA GLN A 43 10.18 -1.02 -7.18
C GLN A 43 10.22 -0.13 -5.95
N LEU A 44 10.66 -0.66 -4.80
CA LEU A 44 10.72 0.11 -3.57
C LEU A 44 11.78 1.24 -3.66
N SER A 45 12.87 1.03 -4.40
CA SER A 45 13.86 2.07 -4.67
C SER A 45 13.28 3.23 -5.46
N ALA A 46 12.51 2.93 -6.51
CA ALA A 46 11.85 3.94 -7.33
C ALA A 46 10.80 4.71 -6.51
N PHE A 47 10.03 4.01 -5.69
CA PHE A 47 9.08 4.62 -4.76
C PHE A 47 9.76 5.55 -3.75
N TRP A 48 10.94 5.19 -3.23
CA TRP A 48 11.73 6.09 -2.36
C TRP A 48 12.35 7.30 -3.05
N GLN A 49 12.28 7.42 -4.37
CA GLN A 49 12.63 8.67 -5.08
C GLN A 49 11.45 9.64 -5.18
N ASP A 50 10.23 9.25 -4.74
CA ASP A 50 9.09 10.16 -4.74
C ASP A 50 9.32 11.30 -3.74
N GLU A 51 9.25 12.54 -4.23
CA GLU A 51 9.45 13.75 -3.42
C GLU A 51 8.39 13.92 -2.31
N GLN A 52 7.24 13.23 -2.43
CA GLN A 52 6.17 13.25 -1.43
C GLN A 52 6.40 12.24 -0.30
N LEU A 53 7.36 11.33 -0.45
CA LEU A 53 7.69 10.33 0.55
C LEU A 53 8.79 10.84 1.47
N HIS A 54 8.50 10.84 2.77
CA HIS A 54 9.43 11.26 3.82
C HIS A 54 9.72 10.07 4.75
N PRO A 55 10.70 9.19 4.43
CA PRO A 55 10.94 7.97 5.21
C PRO A 55 11.22 8.21 6.70
N GLU A 56 11.87 9.32 7.03
CA GLU A 56 12.15 9.80 8.40
C GLU A 56 10.89 10.16 9.20
N ARG A 57 9.75 10.26 8.52
CA ARG A 57 8.46 10.66 9.08
C ARG A 57 7.44 9.54 8.93
N ASP A 58 7.31 8.99 7.72
CA ASP A 58 6.20 8.16 7.29
C ASP A 58 6.45 6.66 7.50
N ILE A 59 7.71 6.25 7.68
CA ILE A 59 8.08 4.84 7.79
C ILE A 59 8.75 4.56 9.12
N LEU A 60 8.34 3.48 9.78
CA LEU A 60 8.95 2.98 11.00
C LEU A 60 9.36 1.52 10.83
N LEU A 61 10.61 1.23 11.17
CA LEU A 61 11.13 -0.12 11.29
C LEU A 61 11.14 -0.53 12.77
N VAL A 62 10.80 -1.78 13.04
CA VAL A 62 10.97 -2.41 14.35
C VAL A 62 11.93 -3.57 14.19
N VAL A 63 13.00 -3.58 14.97
CA VAL A 63 14.02 -4.63 14.97
C VAL A 63 14.18 -5.25 16.36
N ASP A 64 14.58 -6.52 16.43
CA ASP A 64 14.91 -7.17 17.69
C ASP A 64 16.36 -6.88 18.14
N ALA A 65 16.74 -7.37 19.32
CA ALA A 65 18.07 -7.20 19.89
C ALA A 65 19.21 -7.84 19.05
N HIS A 66 18.87 -8.67 18.05
CA HIS A 66 19.82 -9.25 17.11
C HIS A 66 19.86 -8.47 15.79
N GLY A 67 19.08 -7.40 15.65
CA GLY A 67 18.97 -6.59 14.44
C GLY A 67 18.04 -7.19 13.39
N ASN A 68 17.28 -8.25 13.70
CA ASN A 68 16.33 -8.80 12.73
C ASN A 68 15.09 -7.92 12.65
N MET A 69 14.58 -7.73 11.44
CA MET A 69 13.34 -7.00 11.22
C MET A 69 12.15 -7.79 11.77
N VAL A 70 11.38 -7.14 12.63
CA VAL A 70 10.21 -7.69 13.33
C VAL A 70 8.91 -7.13 12.78
N ALA A 71 8.92 -5.84 12.42
CA ALA A 71 7.78 -5.18 11.81
C ALA A 71 8.22 -3.99 10.96
N THR A 72 7.36 -3.64 10.01
CA THR A 72 7.40 -2.37 9.28
C THR A 72 6.04 -1.72 9.32
N LEU A 73 6.03 -0.41 9.49
CA LEU A 73 4.85 0.44 9.39
C LEU A 73 5.16 1.53 8.36
N ALA A 74 4.26 1.72 7.39
CA ALA A 74 4.22 2.90 6.54
C ALA A 74 2.86 3.60 6.74
N ALA A 75 2.88 4.91 6.90
CA ALA A 75 1.70 5.76 6.98
C ALA A 75 1.92 7.00 6.11
N LEU A 76 1.50 6.88 4.86
CA LEU A 76 1.83 7.81 3.77
C LEU A 76 0.84 8.97 3.73
N ILE A 77 1.36 10.18 3.84
CA ILE A 77 0.59 11.43 3.78
C ILE A 77 1.02 12.19 2.53
N ALA A 78 0.11 12.29 1.56
CA ALA A 78 0.36 12.93 0.28
C ALA A 78 -0.85 13.76 -0.18
N PRO A 79 -0.64 14.81 -1.00
CA PRO A 79 -1.72 15.51 -1.69
C PRO A 79 -2.67 14.53 -2.43
N PRO A 80 -3.99 14.79 -2.43
CA PRO A 80 -4.69 15.98 -1.93
C PRO A 80 -5.02 15.94 -0.43
N TYR A 81 -4.34 15.11 0.38
CA TYR A 81 -4.54 14.98 1.83
C TYR A 81 -5.95 14.54 2.23
N THR A 82 -6.67 13.86 1.33
CA THR A 82 -8.01 13.32 1.58
C THR A 82 -7.95 11.93 2.21
N TYR A 83 -6.79 11.26 2.18
CA TYR A 83 -6.56 10.01 2.87
C TYR A 83 -5.09 9.84 3.28
N VAL A 84 -4.86 8.92 4.22
CA VAL A 84 -3.56 8.42 4.63
C VAL A 84 -3.53 6.93 4.35
N TYR A 85 -2.61 6.51 3.49
CA TYR A 85 -2.46 5.09 3.16
C TYR A 85 -1.52 4.43 4.18
N GLN A 86 -1.98 3.33 4.77
CA GLN A 86 -1.28 2.64 5.83
C GLN A 86 -0.95 1.20 5.43
N GLU A 87 0.31 0.82 5.58
CA GLU A 87 0.78 -0.54 5.42
C GLU A 87 1.45 -1.02 6.70
N LEU A 88 1.08 -2.23 7.14
CA LEU A 88 1.61 -2.83 8.35
C LEU A 88 2.02 -4.28 8.07
N ASN A 89 3.30 -4.58 8.28
CA ASN A 89 3.83 -5.93 8.23
C ASN A 89 4.41 -6.27 9.60
N ILE A 90 4.01 -7.40 10.18
CA ILE A 90 4.54 -7.91 11.46
C ILE A 90 4.87 -9.38 11.27
N HIS A 91 6.08 -9.78 11.67
CA HIS A 91 6.51 -11.17 11.62
C HIS A 91 5.57 -12.04 12.47
N PRO A 92 5.07 -13.19 11.98
CA PRO A 92 4.06 -13.99 12.68
C PRO A 92 4.38 -14.34 14.14
N ILE A 93 5.65 -14.63 14.45
CA ILE A 93 6.10 -14.98 15.81
C ILE A 93 5.87 -13.84 16.83
N TYR A 94 5.80 -12.59 16.37
CA TYR A 94 5.66 -11.41 17.22
C TYR A 94 4.23 -10.90 17.35
N ARG A 95 3.26 -11.51 16.64
CA ARG A 95 1.83 -11.16 16.72
C ARG A 95 1.19 -11.67 18.02
N GLY A 96 0.07 -11.07 18.42
CA GLY A 96 -0.66 -11.41 19.64
C GLY A 96 0.04 -10.91 20.91
N ARG A 97 1.00 -9.98 20.78
CA ARG A 97 1.83 -9.50 21.90
C ARG A 97 1.60 -8.02 22.22
N GLY A 98 0.68 -7.35 21.52
CA GLY A 98 0.42 -5.92 21.67
C GLY A 98 1.21 -5.03 20.72
N LEU A 99 2.03 -5.62 19.83
CA LEU A 99 2.84 -4.84 18.87
C LEU A 99 1.95 -4.29 17.75
N GLU A 100 0.99 -5.08 17.31
CA GLU A 100 0.02 -4.71 16.29
C GLU A 100 -0.88 -3.56 16.73
N GLU A 101 -1.39 -3.58 17.97
CA GLU A 101 -2.15 -2.46 18.53
C GLU A 101 -1.28 -1.20 18.69
N PHE A 102 -0.03 -1.35 19.14
CA PHE A 102 0.88 -0.22 19.28
C PHE A 102 1.18 0.44 17.93
N LEU A 103 1.47 -0.36 16.89
CA LEU A 103 1.81 0.16 15.58
C LEU A 103 0.58 0.79 14.90
N LEU A 104 -0.60 0.22 15.07
CA LEU A 104 -1.84 0.82 14.57
C LEU A 104 -2.13 2.16 15.26
N GLU A 105 -2.08 2.23 16.60
CA GLU A 105 -2.26 3.48 17.34
C GLU A 105 -1.23 4.55 16.91
N ARG A 106 0.02 4.13 16.65
CA ARG A 106 1.04 5.04 16.14
C ARG A 106 0.72 5.54 14.74
N ALA A 107 0.24 4.67 13.86
CA ALA A 107 -0.17 5.04 12.50
C ALA A 107 -1.37 6.00 12.51
N GLU A 108 -2.35 5.76 13.37
CA GLU A 108 -3.53 6.64 13.55
C GLU A 108 -3.15 8.01 14.09
N ASN A 109 -2.22 8.05 15.05
CA ASN A 109 -1.70 9.31 15.57
C ASN A 109 -0.88 10.07 14.52
N HIS A 110 -0.10 9.36 13.70
CA HIS A 110 0.64 9.94 12.58
C HIS A 110 -0.30 10.54 11.53
N ALA A 111 -1.38 9.84 11.20
CA ALA A 111 -2.36 10.26 10.21
C ALA A 111 -3.03 11.62 10.54
N LYS A 112 -3.05 12.03 11.82
CA LYS A 112 -3.56 13.34 12.23
C LYS A 112 -2.76 14.50 11.65
N LEU A 113 -1.48 14.30 11.29
CA LEU A 113 -0.68 15.32 10.62
C LEU A 113 -1.27 15.72 9.26
N ALA A 114 -2.02 14.83 8.60
CA ALA A 114 -2.70 15.17 7.36
C ALA A 114 -3.74 16.29 7.54
N LEU A 115 -4.31 16.43 8.76
CA LEU A 115 -5.26 17.51 9.08
C LEU A 115 -4.61 18.89 9.10
N GLU A 116 -3.28 18.98 9.22
CA GLU A 116 -2.56 20.26 9.14
C GLU A 116 -2.49 20.78 7.69
N TYR A 117 -2.63 19.89 6.70
CA TYR A 117 -2.53 20.19 5.28
C TYR A 117 -3.88 20.14 4.56
N ALA A 118 -4.86 19.43 5.10
CA ALA A 118 -6.19 19.32 4.53
C ALA A 118 -7.02 20.60 4.75
N ASP A 119 -7.88 20.92 3.79
CA ASP A 119 -8.87 21.99 3.98
C ASP A 119 -9.81 21.67 5.15
N ALA A 120 -10.27 22.69 5.87
CA ALA A 120 -11.08 22.52 7.08
C ALA A 120 -12.40 21.75 6.86
N SER A 121 -12.92 21.70 5.64
CA SER A 121 -14.12 20.93 5.28
C SER A 121 -13.81 19.51 4.80
N THR A 122 -12.54 19.16 4.61
CA THR A 122 -12.13 17.87 4.07
C THR A 122 -12.11 16.81 5.15
N THR A 123 -12.82 15.72 4.91
CA THR A 123 -12.71 14.51 5.72
C THR A 123 -11.48 13.74 5.26
N VAL A 124 -10.56 13.45 6.18
CA VAL A 124 -9.37 12.64 5.90
C VAL A 124 -9.64 11.19 6.30
N MET A 125 -9.52 10.27 5.36
CA MET A 125 -9.74 8.83 5.59
C MET A 125 -8.42 8.11 5.88
N MET A 126 -8.42 7.17 6.82
CA MET A 126 -7.31 6.22 6.97
C MET A 126 -7.64 4.94 6.19
N ILE A 127 -6.74 4.52 5.31
CA ILE A 127 -7.01 3.42 4.37
C ILE A 127 -5.91 2.39 4.44
N HIS A 128 -6.30 1.12 4.49
CA HIS A 128 -5.40 -0.02 4.37
C HIS A 128 -5.76 -0.86 3.14
N GLY A 129 -4.75 -1.24 2.35
CA GLY A 129 -4.85 -2.32 1.38
C GLY A 129 -4.68 -3.67 2.08
N VAL A 130 -5.76 -4.44 2.24
CA VAL A 130 -5.70 -5.75 2.91
C VAL A 130 -6.06 -6.85 1.94
N HIS A 131 -5.08 -7.71 1.63
CA HIS A 131 -5.34 -8.93 0.88
C HIS A 131 -6.24 -9.87 1.69
N SER A 132 -7.21 -10.50 1.03
CA SER A 132 -8.28 -11.29 1.68
C SER A 132 -7.77 -12.44 2.57
N GLN A 133 -6.58 -12.96 2.26
CA GLN A 133 -5.93 -14.03 3.04
C GLN A 133 -5.20 -13.52 4.31
N ARG A 134 -4.89 -12.22 4.44
CA ARG A 134 -4.24 -11.62 5.62
C ARG A 134 -5.23 -11.40 6.77
N ARG A 135 -5.78 -12.50 7.30
CA ARG A 135 -6.86 -12.46 8.31
C ARG A 135 -6.48 -11.66 9.56
N TRP A 136 -5.25 -11.81 10.06
CA TRP A 136 -4.82 -11.13 11.29
C TRP A 136 -4.93 -9.61 11.20
N LEU A 137 -4.60 -9.02 10.04
CA LEU A 137 -4.65 -7.58 9.84
C LEU A 137 -6.10 -7.11 9.70
N ARG A 138 -6.93 -7.86 8.98
CA ARG A 138 -8.39 -7.57 8.90
C ARG A 138 -9.01 -7.58 10.30
N ASP A 139 -8.75 -8.63 11.08
CA ASP A 139 -9.34 -8.80 12.41
C ASP A 139 -8.87 -7.69 13.38
N LEU A 140 -7.61 -7.24 13.26
CA LEU A 140 -7.08 -6.08 13.98
C LEU A 140 -7.83 -4.79 13.61
N LEU A 141 -8.00 -4.53 12.31
CA LEU A 141 -8.65 -3.32 11.81
C LEU A 141 -10.13 -3.28 12.21
N GLU A 142 -10.85 -4.38 12.08
CA GLU A 142 -12.26 -4.49 12.50
C GLU A 142 -12.41 -4.24 14.01
N LYS A 143 -11.49 -4.77 14.83
CA LYS A 143 -11.43 -4.48 16.28
C LYS A 143 -11.25 -3.00 16.59
N HIS A 144 -10.59 -2.26 15.70
CA HIS A 144 -10.36 -0.81 15.78
C HIS A 144 -11.38 0.02 14.98
N ALA A 145 -12.55 -0.56 14.70
CA ALA A 145 -13.68 0.10 14.04
C ALA A 145 -13.42 0.56 12.59
N TYR A 146 -12.39 0.03 11.93
CA TYR A 146 -12.28 0.14 10.48
C TYR A 146 -13.36 -0.72 9.81
N THR A 147 -13.86 -0.24 8.68
CA THR A 147 -14.86 -0.94 7.88
C THR A 147 -14.38 -1.12 6.45
N ILE A 148 -14.80 -2.20 5.80
CA ILE A 148 -14.51 -2.41 4.37
C ILE A 148 -15.29 -1.39 3.54
N VAL A 149 -14.57 -0.53 2.82
CA VAL A 149 -15.17 0.49 1.92
C VAL A 149 -15.11 0.08 0.45
N GLN A 150 -14.16 -0.79 0.08
CA GLN A 150 -13.95 -1.23 -1.29
C GLN A 150 -13.34 -2.64 -1.30
N THR A 151 -13.65 -3.41 -2.34
CA THR A 151 -12.98 -4.68 -2.63
C THR A 151 -12.44 -4.61 -4.06
N ILE A 152 -11.14 -4.86 -4.22
CA ILE A 152 -10.46 -4.90 -5.52
C ILE A 152 -10.16 -6.37 -5.84
N THR A 153 -10.54 -6.81 -7.03
CA THR A 153 -10.30 -8.18 -7.49
C THR A 153 -9.15 -8.18 -8.51
N ARG A 154 -8.08 -8.90 -8.19
CA ARG A 154 -7.00 -9.16 -9.15
C ARG A 154 -7.43 -10.28 -10.10
N LEU A 155 -7.55 -9.95 -11.38
CA LEU A 155 -7.84 -10.91 -12.44
C LEU A 155 -6.53 -11.39 -13.08
N ALA A 156 -6.42 -12.69 -13.29
CA ALA A 156 -5.29 -13.30 -13.98
C ALA A 156 -5.80 -14.27 -15.05
N LEU A 157 -5.18 -14.23 -16.23
CA LEU A 157 -5.46 -15.13 -17.34
C LEU A 157 -4.16 -15.78 -17.80
N ARG A 158 -4.22 -17.09 -18.02
CA ARG A 158 -3.19 -17.87 -18.68
C ARG A 158 -3.23 -17.61 -20.19
N LEU A 159 -2.17 -17.02 -20.75
CA LEU A 159 -2.13 -16.65 -22.17
C LEU A 159 -2.22 -17.87 -23.11
N ASP A 160 -1.76 -19.03 -22.64
CA ASP A 160 -1.86 -20.33 -23.32
C ASP A 160 -3.30 -20.89 -23.35
N GLU A 161 -4.21 -20.33 -22.57
CA GLU A 161 -5.64 -20.72 -22.50
C GLU A 161 -6.57 -19.67 -23.16
N MET A 162 -5.99 -18.66 -23.82
CA MET A 162 -6.77 -17.56 -24.39
C MET A 162 -7.62 -18.05 -25.56
N ARG A 163 -8.94 -17.86 -25.45
CA ARG A 163 -9.87 -18.08 -26.56
C ARG A 163 -9.78 -16.93 -27.57
N PRO A 164 -10.11 -17.17 -28.86
CA PRO A 164 -10.17 -16.09 -29.85
C PRO A 164 -11.06 -14.94 -29.35
N LEU A 165 -10.57 -13.71 -29.49
CA LEU A 165 -11.34 -12.51 -29.17
C LEU A 165 -12.60 -12.44 -30.05
N PRO A 166 -13.72 -11.92 -29.51
CA PRO A 166 -14.89 -11.64 -30.34
C PRO A 166 -14.53 -10.66 -31.46
N ALA A 167 -15.20 -10.80 -32.61
CA ALA A 167 -15.07 -9.81 -33.69
C ALA A 167 -15.54 -8.44 -33.18
N PHE A 168 -14.73 -7.40 -33.44
CA PHE A 168 -15.11 -6.03 -33.10
C PHE A 168 -16.22 -5.52 -34.02
N PRO A 169 -17.06 -4.57 -33.57
CA PRO A 169 -18.00 -3.88 -34.43
C PRO A 169 -17.28 -3.20 -35.62
N PRO A 170 -17.90 -3.10 -36.81
CA PRO A 170 -17.27 -2.45 -37.97
C PRO A 170 -16.88 -0.98 -37.76
N THR A 171 -17.39 -0.34 -36.71
CA THR A 171 -17.11 1.05 -36.33
C THR A 171 -15.89 1.22 -35.42
N ILE A 172 -15.23 0.13 -35.02
CA ILE A 172 -14.10 0.13 -34.10
C ILE A 172 -12.90 -0.54 -34.78
N GLU A 173 -11.78 0.18 -34.85
CA GLU A 173 -10.51 -0.34 -35.34
C GLU A 173 -9.54 -0.55 -34.19
N PHE A 174 -8.78 -1.66 -34.22
CA PHE A 174 -7.69 -1.91 -33.28
C PHE A 174 -6.36 -1.73 -34.00
N ARG A 175 -5.52 -0.80 -33.51
CA ARG A 175 -4.18 -0.56 -34.04
C ARG A 175 -3.19 -0.25 -32.90
N PRO A 176 -1.88 -0.50 -33.09
CA PRO A 176 -0.86 -0.09 -32.13
C PRO A 176 -0.84 1.42 -31.90
N TYR A 177 -0.41 1.80 -30.70
CA TYR A 177 -0.11 3.18 -30.32
C TYR A 177 1.06 3.74 -31.15
N THR A 178 0.97 5.03 -31.47
CA THR A 178 2.04 5.84 -32.04
C THR A 178 2.11 7.19 -31.31
N ASP A 179 3.24 7.90 -31.38
CA ASP A 179 3.40 9.20 -30.69
C ASP A 179 2.39 10.28 -31.13
N GLN A 180 1.78 10.12 -32.31
CA GLN A 180 0.71 11.00 -32.79
C GLN A 180 -0.56 10.87 -31.95
N ASP A 181 -0.73 9.76 -31.22
CA ASP A 181 -1.91 9.46 -30.41
C ASP A 181 -1.88 10.11 -29.02
N ALA A 182 -0.74 10.65 -28.60
CA ALA A 182 -0.52 11.14 -27.24
C ALA A 182 -1.59 12.13 -26.77
N GLY A 183 -2.01 13.06 -27.63
CA GLY A 183 -3.04 14.05 -27.31
C GLY A 183 -4.43 13.43 -27.14
N ALA A 184 -4.79 12.48 -28.00
CA ALA A 184 -6.06 11.77 -27.93
C ALA A 184 -6.13 10.85 -26.70
N LEU A 185 -5.03 10.14 -26.41
CA LEU A 185 -4.89 9.30 -25.23
C LEU A 185 -5.02 10.14 -23.95
N SER A 186 -4.30 11.26 -23.86
CA SER A 186 -4.36 12.15 -22.69
C SER A 186 -5.77 12.69 -22.44
N THR A 187 -6.47 13.08 -23.49
CA THR A 187 -7.86 13.57 -23.39
C THR A 187 -8.80 12.47 -22.90
N THR A 188 -8.71 11.30 -23.53
CA THR A 188 -9.54 10.13 -23.17
C THR A 188 -9.31 9.69 -21.72
N LEU A 189 -8.05 9.61 -21.28
CA LEU A 189 -7.73 9.27 -19.89
C LEU A 189 -8.27 10.29 -18.90
N ARG A 190 -8.26 11.58 -19.25
CA ARG A 190 -8.84 12.63 -18.41
C ARG A 190 -10.36 12.49 -18.29
N GLU A 191 -11.05 12.22 -19.39
CA GLU A 191 -12.50 11.98 -19.41
C GLU A 191 -12.86 10.76 -18.57
N ILE A 192 -12.16 9.63 -18.78
CA ILE A 192 -12.36 8.40 -18.00
C ILE A 192 -12.13 8.65 -16.50
N ASN A 193 -11.06 9.36 -16.12
CA ASN A 193 -10.76 9.63 -14.70
C ASN A 193 -11.75 10.61 -14.05
N GLN A 194 -12.38 11.49 -14.82
CA GLN A 194 -13.48 12.33 -14.34
C GLN A 194 -14.73 11.49 -14.06
N ASP A 195 -15.03 10.52 -14.91
CA ASP A 195 -16.22 9.67 -14.80
C ASP A 195 -16.10 8.59 -13.71
N ILE A 196 -14.88 8.06 -13.48
CA ILE A 196 -14.62 7.06 -12.42
C ILE A 196 -14.60 7.71 -11.02
N GLY A 197 -14.49 9.05 -10.96
CA GLY A 197 -14.48 9.82 -9.72
C GLY A 197 -13.19 9.67 -8.91
N ALA A 198 -12.91 10.65 -8.04
CA ALA A 198 -11.80 10.65 -7.08
C ALA A 198 -11.90 9.57 -5.97
N ALA A 199 -12.75 8.56 -6.16
CA ALA A 199 -13.10 7.54 -5.17
C ALA A 199 -12.16 6.33 -5.18
N ASN A 200 -11.22 6.25 -6.12
CA ASN A 200 -10.10 5.34 -5.96
C ASN A 200 -9.04 6.05 -5.12
N PRO A 201 -8.78 5.61 -3.86
CA PRO A 201 -7.40 5.71 -3.39
C PRO A 201 -6.48 5.19 -4.52
N PRO A 202 -5.30 5.79 -4.74
CA PRO A 202 -4.37 5.32 -5.75
C PRO A 202 -4.32 3.81 -5.62
N SER A 203 -4.50 3.13 -6.76
CA SER A 203 -4.52 1.68 -6.80
C SER A 203 -3.37 1.16 -5.96
N PHE A 204 -3.58 0.07 -5.23
CA PHE A 204 -2.52 -0.63 -4.50
C PHE A 204 -1.24 -0.81 -5.34
N GLU A 205 -1.36 -0.89 -6.67
CA GLU A 205 -0.27 -0.94 -7.67
C GLU A 205 0.49 0.39 -7.91
N ALA A 206 -0.06 1.53 -7.52
CA ALA A 206 0.59 2.85 -7.63
C ALA A 206 1.40 3.21 -6.37
N LEU A 207 1.30 2.39 -5.31
CA LEU A 207 2.03 2.52 -4.04
C LEU A 207 3.05 1.37 -3.85
N MET A 208 3.33 0.62 -4.92
CA MET A 208 4.24 -0.53 -5.04
C MET A 208 5.01 -0.40 -6.37
#